data_AF-A0A2N7QBC1-F1
#
_entry.id   AF-A0A2N7QBC1-F1
#
_cell.length_a   1.000
_cell.length_b   1.000
_cell.length_c   1.000
_cell.angle_alpha   90.00
_cell.angle_beta   90.00
_cell.angle_gamma   90.00
#
_symmetry.space_group_name_H-M   'P 1'
#
loop_
_entity.id
_entity.type
_entity.pdbx_description
1 polymer ?
#
loop_
_entity_poly.entity_id
_entity_poly.type
_entity_poly.pdbx_seq_one_letter_code
_entity_poly.pdbx_strand_id
1 'polypeptide(L)'
;MSTIDFNFEVKVKSAHEALSQAINLFRIYLDEKTPATGAEYYRAKSLLKEGRLFFEEVMKEAKKLLGPLPPYATPEYSEWREETAKGLKLIVEDKATYDDFKNRLLSDSFLTKLFSAEELEAYLHKYFEQQRKGKRKLENLKCRLLIARLNDLLDQAENLLPEAQKKLQSSIF
;
A
#
# COMPACT_ATOMS: atom_id res chain seq x y z
N MET A 1 19.24 -8.74 -23.12
CA MET A 1 19.22 -8.54 -21.62
C MET A 1 17.78 -8.32 -21.14
N SER A 2 16.99 -9.43 -20.91
CA SER A 2 15.59 -9.42 -20.43
C SER A 2 15.42 -8.55 -19.18
N THR A 3 15.24 -7.25 -19.29
CA THR A 3 14.90 -6.24 -18.25
C THR A 3 13.88 -6.80 -17.26
N ILE A 4 14.43 -7.50 -16.23
CA ILE A 4 13.49 -7.87 -15.14
C ILE A 4 12.52 -6.71 -14.87
N ASP A 5 11.29 -6.77 -15.37
CA ASP A 5 10.21 -5.77 -15.25
C ASP A 5 9.83 -5.56 -13.77
N PHE A 6 10.17 -4.40 -13.28
CA PHE A 6 9.81 -4.02 -11.90
C PHE A 6 8.87 -2.81 -11.93
N ASN A 7 7.62 -3.15 -11.42
CA ASN A 7 6.66 -2.02 -11.45
C ASN A 7 6.01 -1.84 -10.07
N PHE A 8 6.84 -1.72 -9.05
CA PHE A 8 6.30 -1.65 -7.67
C PHE A 8 5.40 -0.41 -7.52
N GLU A 9 5.85 0.73 -7.83
CA GLU A 9 5.07 1.96 -7.55
C GLU A 9 3.80 2.00 -8.41
N VAL A 10 3.97 1.46 -9.63
CA VAL A 10 2.74 1.40 -10.47
C VAL A 10 1.69 0.50 -9.81
N LYS A 11 2.15 -0.55 -9.30
CA LYS A 11 1.18 -1.48 -8.67
C LYS A 11 0.64 -0.89 -7.36
N VAL A 12 1.49 -0.19 -6.66
CA VAL A 12 0.98 0.50 -5.45
C VAL A 12 -0.10 1.52 -5.84
N LYS A 13 0.21 2.23 -6.85
CA LYS A 13 -0.78 3.26 -7.26
C LYS A 13 -2.09 2.59 -7.69
N SER A 14 -1.95 1.55 -8.41
CA SER A 14 -3.17 0.88 -8.89
C SER A 14 -3.98 0.30 -7.72
N ALA A 15 -3.26 -0.27 -6.80
CA ALA A 15 -3.99 -0.79 -5.63
C ALA A 15 -4.66 0.34 -4.84
N HIS A 16 -3.90 1.33 -4.64
CA HIS A 16 -4.46 2.46 -3.89
C HIS A 16 -5.71 3.03 -4.57
N GLU A 17 -5.61 3.23 -5.84
CA GLU A 17 -6.76 3.84 -6.56
C GLU A 17 -7.98 2.91 -6.49
N ALA A 18 -7.75 1.68 -6.79
CA ALA A 18 -8.89 0.75 -6.78
C ALA A 18 -9.53 0.66 -5.38
N LEU A 19 -8.66 0.58 -4.36
CA LEU A 19 -9.22 0.42 -3.00
C LEU A 19 -9.89 1.71 -2.52
N SER A 20 -9.25 2.83 -2.81
CA SER A 20 -9.89 4.10 -2.41
C SER A 20 -11.25 4.27 -3.09
N GLN A 21 -11.28 3.92 -4.34
CA GLN A 21 -12.58 4.07 -5.04
C GLN A 21 -13.61 3.07 -4.52
N ALA A 22 -13.15 1.92 -4.25
CA ALA A 22 -14.10 0.94 -3.68
C ALA A 22 -14.70 1.46 -2.37
N ILE A 23 -13.86 1.96 -1.52
CA ILE A 23 -14.33 2.49 -0.23
C ILE A 23 -15.34 3.62 -0.47
N ASN A 24 -14.95 4.52 -1.34
CA ASN A 24 -15.89 5.62 -1.60
C ASN A 24 -17.24 5.11 -2.12
N LEU A 25 -17.20 4.15 -2.97
CA LEU A 25 -18.48 3.65 -3.54
C LEU A 25 -19.27 2.89 -2.48
N PHE A 26 -18.55 2.10 -1.67
CA PHE A 26 -19.29 1.46 -0.58
C PHE A 26 -19.97 2.51 0.31
N ARG A 27 -19.28 3.58 0.61
CA ARG A 27 -19.87 4.63 1.47
C ARG A 27 -21.08 5.27 0.79
N ILE A 28 -20.90 5.54 -0.46
CA ILE A 28 -22.04 6.12 -1.18
C ILE A 28 -23.22 5.14 -1.15
N TYR A 29 -22.90 3.90 -1.41
CA TYR A 29 -23.98 2.91 -1.45
C TYR A 29 -24.67 2.81 -0.08
N LEU A 30 -23.90 2.93 0.96
CA LEU A 30 -24.47 2.74 2.32
C LEU A 30 -25.22 3.99 2.77
N ASP A 31 -25.09 5.03 2.02
CA ASP A 31 -25.92 6.22 2.30
C ASP A 31 -27.42 5.92 2.07
N GLU A 32 -28.29 6.45 2.98
CA GLU A 32 -29.74 6.10 2.97
C GLU A 32 -30.40 6.57 1.67
N LYS A 33 -29.82 7.51 1.07
CA LYS A 33 -30.42 8.06 -0.16
C LYS A 33 -30.16 7.14 -1.37
N THR A 34 -29.24 6.26 -1.21
CA THR A 34 -28.96 5.35 -2.35
C THR A 34 -29.78 4.06 -2.19
N PRO A 35 -30.45 3.74 -3.27
CA PRO A 35 -31.28 2.54 -3.20
C PRO A 35 -30.43 1.27 -3.10
N ALA A 36 -31.06 0.29 -2.48
CA ALA A 36 -30.36 -1.01 -2.29
C ALA A 36 -30.09 -1.69 -3.64
N THR A 37 -30.73 -1.37 -4.67
CA THR A 37 -30.48 -1.96 -6.01
C THR A 37 -29.46 -1.13 -6.79
N GLY A 38 -28.82 -0.23 -6.05
CA GLY A 38 -27.92 0.70 -6.77
C GLY A 38 -26.70 -0.06 -7.33
N ALA A 39 -26.17 0.40 -8.50
CA ALA A 39 -25.02 -0.22 -9.20
C ALA A 39 -23.73 -0.02 -8.40
N GLU A 40 -23.79 0.85 -7.40
CA GLU A 40 -22.57 1.20 -6.64
C GLU A 40 -22.04 -0.03 -5.88
N TYR A 41 -22.99 -0.84 -5.47
CA TYR A 41 -22.52 -2.01 -4.71
C TYR A 41 -21.64 -2.91 -5.58
N TYR A 42 -22.12 -3.24 -6.74
CA TYR A 42 -21.37 -4.22 -7.55
C TYR A 42 -20.08 -3.60 -8.09
N ARG A 43 -20.19 -2.32 -8.37
CA ARG A 43 -18.93 -1.68 -8.81
C ARG A 43 -17.89 -1.67 -7.68
N ALA A 44 -18.37 -1.36 -6.48
CA ALA A 44 -17.42 -1.34 -5.34
C ALA A 44 -16.84 -2.73 -5.11
N LYS A 45 -17.61 -3.73 -5.22
CA LYS A 45 -17.10 -5.11 -5.04
C LYS A 45 -16.05 -5.47 -6.10
N SER A 46 -16.39 -5.18 -7.32
CA SER A 46 -15.41 -5.46 -8.38
C SER A 46 -14.08 -4.72 -8.12
N LEU A 47 -14.14 -3.49 -7.75
CA LEU A 47 -12.90 -2.74 -7.49
C LEU A 47 -12.16 -3.31 -6.28
N LEU A 48 -12.95 -3.70 -5.24
CA LEU A 48 -12.27 -4.32 -4.09
C LEU A 48 -11.51 -5.57 -4.53
N LYS A 49 -12.12 -6.38 -5.37
CA LYS A 49 -11.40 -7.56 -5.89
C LYS A 49 -10.15 -7.16 -6.66
N GLU A 50 -10.31 -6.22 -7.54
CA GLU A 50 -9.13 -5.74 -8.28
C GLU A 50 -8.05 -5.19 -7.34
N GLY A 51 -8.46 -4.38 -6.41
CA GLY A 51 -7.48 -3.81 -5.46
C GLY A 51 -6.71 -4.92 -4.72
N ARG A 52 -7.37 -6.02 -4.39
CA ARG A 52 -6.69 -7.13 -3.71
C ARG A 52 -5.62 -7.76 -4.62
N LEU A 53 -6.02 -7.86 -5.80
CA LEU A 53 -5.05 -8.47 -6.72
C LEU A 53 -3.80 -7.61 -6.87
N PHE A 54 -4.00 -6.33 -7.00
CA PHE A 54 -2.82 -5.46 -7.10
C PHE A 54 -2.00 -5.48 -5.80
N PHE A 55 -2.73 -5.50 -4.74
CA PHE A 55 -1.99 -5.54 -3.45
C PHE A 55 -1.13 -6.80 -3.37
N GLU A 56 -1.66 -7.89 -3.77
CA GLU A 56 -0.86 -9.14 -3.78
C GLU A 56 0.39 -8.99 -4.68
N GLU A 57 0.20 -8.34 -5.76
CA GLU A 57 1.37 -8.13 -6.64
C GLU A 57 2.40 -7.19 -6.00
N VAL A 58 1.87 -6.26 -5.26
CA VAL A 58 2.83 -5.38 -4.53
C VAL A 58 3.64 -6.21 -3.55
N MET A 59 2.97 -7.07 -2.87
CA MET A 59 3.70 -7.88 -1.86
C MET A 59 4.74 -8.77 -2.54
N LYS A 60 4.36 -9.31 -3.67
CA LYS A 60 5.32 -10.15 -4.42
C LYS A 60 6.57 -9.34 -4.81
N GLU A 61 6.33 -8.14 -5.23
CA GLU A 61 7.48 -7.31 -5.65
C GLU A 61 8.31 -6.88 -4.44
N ALA A 62 7.60 -6.60 -3.39
CA ALA A 62 8.35 -6.16 -2.19
C ALA A 62 9.22 -7.31 -1.67
N LYS A 63 8.72 -8.50 -1.73
CA LYS A 63 9.50 -9.67 -1.26
C LYS A 63 10.73 -9.90 -2.14
N LYS A 64 10.56 -9.65 -3.40
CA LYS A 64 11.71 -9.80 -4.31
C LYS A 64 12.84 -8.82 -3.96
N LEU A 65 12.42 -7.66 -3.42
CA LEU A 65 13.45 -6.61 -3.27
C LEU A 65 13.98 -6.59 -1.84
N LEU A 66 13.05 -6.91 -0.96
CA LEU A 66 13.51 -6.60 0.42
C LEU A 66 13.56 -7.89 1.23
N GLY A 67 13.18 -8.98 0.61
CA GLY A 67 13.17 -10.26 1.33
C GLY A 67 14.54 -10.95 1.21
N PRO A 68 14.69 -12.03 1.89
CA PRO A 68 15.97 -12.74 1.80
C PRO A 68 16.28 -13.18 0.35
N LEU A 69 17.59 -13.10 0.09
CA LEU A 69 17.99 -13.53 -1.27
C LEU A 69 17.78 -15.04 -1.42
N PRO A 70 17.13 -15.42 -2.51
CA PRO A 70 16.98 -16.87 -2.71
C PRO A 70 18.35 -17.57 -2.83
N PRO A 71 18.41 -18.84 -2.35
CA PRO A 71 19.68 -19.58 -2.31
C PRO A 71 20.27 -19.76 -3.72
N TYR A 72 19.37 -19.57 -4.70
CA TYR A 72 19.90 -19.84 -6.07
C TYR A 72 20.11 -18.51 -6.81
N ALA A 73 20.23 -17.42 -6.03
CA ALA A 73 20.29 -16.10 -6.71
C ALA A 73 21.68 -15.94 -7.36
N THR A 74 21.63 -15.52 -8.65
CA THR A 74 22.89 -15.27 -9.38
C THR A 74 23.46 -13.90 -9.00
N PRO A 75 24.74 -13.67 -9.13
CA PRO A 75 25.33 -12.34 -8.87
C PRO A 75 24.62 -11.24 -9.67
N GLU A 76 24.23 -11.56 -10.85
CA GLU A 76 23.48 -10.55 -11.65
C GLU A 76 22.15 -10.19 -10.99
N TYR A 77 21.50 -11.15 -10.48
CA TYR A 77 20.23 -10.88 -9.78
C TYR A 77 20.47 -10.05 -8.51
N SER A 78 21.44 -10.37 -7.82
CA SER A 78 21.74 -9.58 -6.60
C SER A 78 22.03 -8.12 -6.93
N GLU A 79 22.84 -7.96 -7.99
CA GLU A 79 23.13 -6.57 -8.41
C GLU A 79 21.87 -5.84 -8.89
N TRP A 80 21.13 -6.52 -9.67
CA TRP A 80 19.86 -5.90 -10.13
C TRP A 80 18.98 -5.52 -8.92
N ARG A 81 18.86 -6.44 -7.99
CA ARG A 81 18.03 -6.20 -6.80
C ARG A 81 18.53 -4.95 -6.04
N GLU A 82 19.77 -4.90 -5.83
CA GLU A 82 20.32 -3.75 -5.10
C GLU A 82 20.10 -2.43 -5.86
N GLU A 83 20.30 -2.51 -7.15
CA GLU A 83 20.12 -1.27 -7.94
C GLU A 83 18.65 -0.85 -7.99
N THR A 84 17.83 -1.87 -8.06
CA THR A 84 16.39 -1.55 -8.16
C THR A 84 15.87 -1.06 -6.80
N ALA A 85 16.40 -1.50 -5.73
CA ALA A 85 15.91 -1.15 -4.38
C ALA A 85 16.35 0.28 -4.02
N LYS A 86 17.37 0.74 -4.75
CA LYS A 86 17.87 2.08 -4.38
C LYS A 86 16.77 3.14 -4.56
N GLY A 87 15.96 2.90 -5.49
CA GLY A 87 14.88 3.88 -5.74
C GLY A 87 13.77 3.79 -4.69
N LEU A 88 13.67 2.71 -4.02
CA LEU A 88 12.57 2.50 -3.06
C LEU A 88 13.07 2.66 -1.62
N LYS A 89 14.43 2.64 -1.52
CA LYS A 89 14.99 2.81 -0.17
C LYS A 89 15.17 4.30 0.14
N LEU A 90 14.87 4.50 1.41
CA LEU A 90 15.22 5.88 1.81
C LEU A 90 16.72 6.02 2.07
N ILE A 91 17.36 6.83 1.22
CA ILE A 91 18.82 6.98 1.47
C ILE A 91 19.02 7.69 2.82
N VAL A 92 19.52 6.80 3.81
CA VAL A 92 19.65 7.48 5.12
C VAL A 92 21.12 7.37 5.56
N GLU A 93 21.70 8.53 5.82
CA GLU A 93 23.07 8.51 6.38
C GLU A 93 23.10 7.77 7.73
N ASP A 94 24.17 7.08 8.04
CA ASP A 94 24.44 6.23 9.22
C ASP A 94 24.06 6.95 10.53
N LYS A 95 23.49 8.30 10.51
CA LYS A 95 23.05 9.00 11.74
C LYS A 95 21.79 9.81 11.46
N ALA A 96 20.96 9.33 10.64
CA ALA A 96 19.76 10.14 10.28
C ALA A 96 18.76 10.12 11.44
N THR A 97 18.23 11.34 11.82
CA THR A 97 17.26 11.55 12.92
C THR A 97 15.82 11.42 12.41
N TYR A 98 14.97 11.27 13.35
CA TYR A 98 13.53 11.25 13.03
C TYR A 98 13.15 12.43 12.11
N ASP A 99 13.65 13.59 12.44
CA ASP A 99 13.29 14.77 11.62
C ASP A 99 13.83 14.63 10.19
N ASP A 100 14.97 13.98 10.11
CA ASP A 100 15.50 13.75 8.74
C ASP A 100 14.57 12.83 7.93
N PHE A 101 14.07 11.86 8.57
CA PHE A 101 13.17 10.92 7.86
C PHE A 101 11.82 11.59 7.55
N LYS A 102 11.43 12.28 8.52
CA LYS A 102 10.16 12.98 8.29
C LYS A 102 10.25 13.91 7.07
N ASN A 103 11.29 14.76 7.06
CA ASN A 103 11.41 15.70 5.93
C ASN A 103 11.54 14.95 4.59
N ARG A 104 12.15 13.88 4.64
CA ARG A 104 12.31 13.14 3.37
C ARG A 104 10.98 12.52 2.93
N LEU A 105 10.34 12.00 3.89
CA LEU A 105 9.05 11.39 3.50
C LEU A 105 8.07 12.46 3.00
N LEU A 106 8.13 13.59 3.63
CA LEU A 106 7.15 14.62 3.25
C LEU A 106 7.54 15.27 1.92
N SER A 107 8.77 15.12 1.55
CA SER A 107 9.19 15.72 0.27
C SER A 107 9.12 14.69 -0.86
N ASP A 108 8.72 13.54 -0.48
CA ASP A 108 8.64 12.49 -1.52
C ASP A 108 7.34 12.65 -2.32
N SER A 109 7.50 12.83 -3.64
CA SER A 109 6.33 13.17 -4.48
C SER A 109 5.37 11.97 -4.59
N PHE A 110 5.92 10.85 -4.53
CA PHE A 110 5.03 9.67 -4.64
C PHE A 110 4.25 9.46 -3.34
N LEU A 111 4.84 9.57 -2.21
CA LEU A 111 4.16 9.34 -0.93
C LEU A 111 3.12 10.43 -0.65
N THR A 112 3.42 11.60 -1.08
CA THR A 112 2.48 12.70 -0.76
C THR A 112 1.21 12.58 -1.62
N LYS A 113 1.26 11.77 -2.60
CA LYS A 113 0.02 11.54 -3.37
C LYS A 113 -0.85 10.47 -2.70
N LEU A 114 -0.23 9.74 -1.88
CA LEU A 114 -1.00 8.62 -1.30
C LEU A 114 -1.38 8.91 0.15
N PHE A 115 -0.71 9.80 0.74
CA PHE A 115 -0.94 10.10 2.16
C PHE A 115 -1.20 11.60 2.32
N SER A 116 -1.99 11.84 3.35
CA SER A 116 -1.87 13.23 3.86
C SER A 116 -0.63 13.40 4.74
N ALA A 117 -0.29 14.69 4.92
CA ALA A 117 0.92 14.95 5.76
C ALA A 117 0.73 14.39 7.17
N GLU A 118 -0.43 14.58 7.66
CA GLU A 118 -0.68 14.09 9.04
C GLU A 118 -0.58 12.56 9.09
N GLU A 119 -1.09 11.94 8.07
CA GLU A 119 -1.01 10.47 8.03
C GLU A 119 0.45 9.99 7.94
N LEU A 120 1.13 10.64 7.12
CA LEU A 120 2.54 10.21 6.96
C LEU A 120 3.32 10.38 8.27
N GLU A 121 3.02 11.40 8.92
CA GLU A 121 3.74 11.61 10.21
C GLU A 121 3.31 10.55 11.23
N ALA A 122 2.05 10.34 11.27
CA ALA A 122 1.59 9.31 12.21
C ALA A 122 2.23 7.95 11.89
N TYR A 123 2.29 7.66 10.61
CA TYR A 123 2.92 6.38 10.24
C TYR A 123 4.41 6.37 10.60
N LEU A 124 5.04 7.47 10.31
CA LEU A 124 6.48 7.51 10.63
C LEU A 124 6.69 7.30 12.14
N HIS A 125 5.88 7.93 12.86
CA HIS A 125 6.06 7.79 14.32
C HIS A 125 5.86 6.33 14.75
N LYS A 126 4.86 5.69 14.25
CA LYS A 126 4.57 4.29 14.61
C LYS A 126 5.70 3.35 14.18
N TYR A 127 6.23 3.59 13.01
CA TYR A 127 7.17 2.58 12.47
C TYR A 127 8.61 2.93 12.85
N PHE A 128 8.82 4.22 13.02
CA PHE A 128 10.17 4.62 13.45
C PHE A 128 10.46 4.02 14.83
N GLU A 129 9.52 4.03 15.72
CA GLU A 129 9.76 3.50 17.09
C GLU A 129 9.85 1.96 17.07
N GLN A 130 8.98 1.37 16.29
CA GLN A 130 8.99 -0.12 16.20
C GLN A 130 10.30 -0.63 15.60
N GLN A 131 10.92 0.14 14.78
CA GLN A 131 12.11 -0.31 14.03
C GLN A 131 13.39 -0.03 14.83
N ARG A 132 13.35 1.04 15.59
CA ARG A 132 14.49 1.24 16.51
C ARG A 132 14.57 0.10 17.53
N LYS A 133 13.40 -0.46 17.84
CA LYS A 133 13.38 -1.54 18.87
C LYS A 133 13.57 -2.90 18.23
N GLY A 134 13.37 -2.98 16.92
CA GLY A 134 13.46 -4.24 16.16
C GLY A 134 14.72 -4.26 15.29
N LYS A 135 15.13 -5.53 14.60
CA LYS A 135 16.28 -5.78 13.71
C LYS A 135 15.97 -5.34 12.28
N ARG A 136 14.93 -4.49 12.01
CA ARG A 136 14.65 -4.17 10.59
C ARG A 136 15.39 -2.88 10.20
N LYS A 137 15.74 -2.82 8.82
CA LYS A 137 16.55 -1.68 8.34
C LYS A 137 15.66 -0.46 8.04
N LEU A 138 16.04 0.71 8.54
CA LEU A 138 15.26 1.96 8.35
C LEU A 138 15.23 2.37 6.87
N GLU A 139 16.12 1.89 6.17
CA GLU A 139 16.16 2.23 4.72
C GLU A 139 14.95 1.67 3.99
N ASN A 140 14.32 0.69 4.61
CA ASN A 140 13.14 0.10 3.92
C ASN A 140 11.84 0.71 4.42
N LEU A 141 11.90 1.79 5.11
CA LEU A 141 10.72 2.41 5.74
C LEU A 141 9.69 2.84 4.68
N LYS A 142 10.15 3.37 3.58
CA LYS A 142 9.19 3.81 2.55
C LYS A 142 8.31 2.64 2.08
N CYS A 143 8.94 1.58 1.73
CA CYS A 143 8.17 0.40 1.27
C CYS A 143 7.18 -0.06 2.34
N ARG A 144 7.52 -0.06 3.44
CA ARG A 144 6.61 -0.51 4.52
C ARG A 144 5.43 0.44 4.69
N LEU A 145 5.80 1.69 4.63
CA LEU A 145 4.68 2.66 4.74
C LEU A 145 3.67 2.45 3.62
N LEU A 146 4.17 2.20 2.48
CA LEU A 146 3.24 2.00 1.35
C LEU A 146 2.38 0.76 1.56
N ILE A 147 3.04 -0.28 2.03
CA ILE A 147 2.28 -1.53 2.25
C ILE A 147 1.26 -1.31 3.39
N ALA A 148 1.72 -0.68 4.39
CA ALA A 148 0.79 -0.40 5.50
C ALA A 148 -0.42 0.41 5.03
N ARG A 149 -0.14 1.38 4.29
CA ARG A 149 -1.29 2.18 3.79
C ARG A 149 -2.26 1.31 2.98
N LEU A 150 -1.80 0.54 2.09
CA LEU A 150 -2.70 -0.30 1.29
C LEU A 150 -3.46 -1.29 2.19
N ASN A 151 -2.75 -1.82 3.16
CA ASN A 151 -3.45 -2.72 4.10
C ASN A 151 -4.60 -2.00 4.83
N ASP A 152 -4.30 -0.76 5.26
CA ASP A 152 -5.39 -0.01 5.91
C ASP A 152 -6.60 0.16 4.97
N LEU A 153 -6.31 0.49 3.78
CA LEU A 153 -7.44 0.67 2.85
C LEU A 153 -8.18 -0.66 2.62
N LEU A 154 -7.41 -1.65 2.48
CA LEU A 154 -8.06 -2.96 2.28
C LEU A 154 -8.94 -3.32 3.48
N ASP A 155 -8.34 -3.17 4.63
CA ASP A 155 -9.15 -3.45 5.85
C ASP A 155 -10.42 -2.61 5.88
N GLN A 156 -10.23 -1.38 5.63
CA GLN A 156 -11.43 -0.51 5.60
C GLN A 156 -12.48 -1.03 4.60
N ALA A 157 -12.07 -1.26 3.39
CA ALA A 157 -13.05 -1.73 2.39
C ALA A 157 -13.69 -3.05 2.84
N GLU A 158 -12.88 -3.94 3.44
CA GLU A 158 -13.43 -5.25 3.87
C GLU A 158 -14.41 -5.06 5.03
N ASN A 159 -14.18 -4.05 5.76
CA ASN A 159 -15.14 -3.80 6.85
C ASN A 159 -16.45 -3.21 6.34
N LEU A 160 -16.37 -2.52 5.26
CA LEU A 160 -17.61 -1.93 4.69
C LEU A 160 -18.43 -2.98 3.94
N LEU A 161 -17.84 -3.99 3.47
CA LEU A 161 -18.50 -4.98 2.60
C LEU A 161 -19.65 -5.67 3.34
N PRO A 162 -19.42 -6.13 4.55
CA PRO A 162 -20.55 -6.80 5.20
C PRO A 162 -21.73 -5.84 5.45
N GLU A 163 -21.44 -4.61 5.77
CA GLU A 163 -22.54 -3.62 5.92
C GLU A 163 -23.30 -3.44 4.60
N ALA A 164 -22.60 -3.32 3.56
CA ALA A 164 -23.26 -3.16 2.24
C ALA A 164 -24.07 -4.40 1.89
N GLN A 165 -23.56 -5.59 2.26
CA GLN A 165 -24.30 -6.84 1.96
C GLN A 165 -25.60 -6.88 2.76
N LYS A 166 -25.51 -6.44 3.95
CA LYS A 166 -26.74 -6.40 4.77
C LYS A 166 -27.80 -5.49 4.14
N LYS A 167 -27.41 -4.32 3.78
CA LYS A 167 -28.38 -3.43 3.09
C LYS A 167 -28.98 -4.11 1.85
N LEU A 168 -28.21 -4.77 1.01
CA LEU A 168 -28.73 -5.45 -0.20
C LEU A 168 -29.72 -6.55 0.19
N GLN A 169 -29.35 -7.31 1.25
CA GLN A 169 -30.21 -8.44 1.64
C GLN A 169 -31.55 -7.93 2.20
N SER A 170 -31.55 -6.86 2.95
CA SER A 170 -32.79 -6.28 3.51
C SER A 170 -33.73 -5.79 2.40
N SER A 171 -33.26 -5.50 1.26
CA SER A 171 -34.11 -5.02 0.16
C SER A 171 -34.78 -6.18 -0.58
N ILE A 172 -34.20 -7.38 -0.41
CA ILE A 172 -34.71 -8.57 -1.12
C ILE A 172 -35.80 -9.24 -0.27
N PHE A 173 -36.01 -8.66 0.95
CA PHE A 173 -37.15 -9.19 1.73
C PHE A 173 -38.18 -8.08 1.97
#